data_AF-A0A3M2JEJ1-F1
#
_entry.id   AF-A0A3M2JEJ1-F1
#
_cell.length_a   1.000
_cell.length_b   1.000
_cell.length_c   1.000
_cell.angle_alpha   90.00
_cell.angle_beta   90.00
_cell.angle_gamma   90.00
#
_symmetry.space_group_name_H-M   'P 1'
#
loop_
_entity.id
_entity.type
_entity.pdbx_description
1 polymer ?
#
loop_
_entity_poly.entity_id
_entity_poly.type
_entity_poly.pdbx_seq_one_letter_code
_entity_poly.pdbx_strand_id
1 'polypeptide(L)'
;MELAGTALAVVAAVVVIVVVAVVGAIYAKVRFKIATPDEALIITGRKSGKPVINPETGDETTDLSGQRVVIGGGTFVKPIFEQVVRLSLASQSFPVAAEDATTKSGVGVTLRSIAVVKVGGTERMVRAAAQRFAGRSQEQVIEQQTSEVLVGVLRTIAGTLTVESILYERQEFSKEVKDIAVPMLAERGLILENFEIQTVEDTGEYIRNLGRPRAAAVARDAEIAEAQARQESTERSNEAAVQIAESNKALALRNATIAQETASAQADAEAARERAEAEAQQEVLVQQEQVALRRAALREQELQTEVRKPAEARKYEAAQEADARKYAAEQEAEAAKTTAIRKAEAEAQRTTAQADAEASAARSRAEAALVEQQRRAEGALALAKAEADGIQARGEAQAAAERAQGEARAAAIKAESDAYQAFPESARLQMVLEALPKVAQPYADALGAIDGITIIDKDGASRLPGQVSTGVQELATLLKAQTGIDVLDLIGGLGGGSTSPAPATVPAATAARSRRSTTSAKSADADGTIGDTTDGAS
;
A
#
# COMPACT_ATOMS: atom_id res chain seq x y z
N MET A 1 -61.96 30.09 95.48
CA MET A 1 -62.31 29.27 94.30
C MET A 1 -62.83 30.12 93.14
N GLU A 2 -63.66 31.15 93.35
CA GLU A 2 -64.25 31.94 92.26
C GLU A 2 -63.25 32.55 91.26
N LEU A 3 -62.15 33.13 91.74
CA LEU A 3 -61.07 33.69 90.90
C LEU A 3 -60.43 32.67 89.93
N ALA A 4 -60.46 31.38 90.26
CA ALA A 4 -59.95 30.33 89.37
C ALA A 4 -60.96 30.00 88.25
N GLY A 5 -62.26 30.07 88.54
CA GLY A 5 -63.32 29.85 87.54
C GLY A 5 -63.37 30.97 86.50
N THR A 6 -63.25 32.23 86.93
CA THR A 6 -63.20 33.38 85.99
C THR A 6 -61.93 33.37 85.15
N ALA A 7 -60.76 33.02 85.74
CA ALA A 7 -59.53 32.85 84.98
C ALA A 7 -59.64 31.73 83.92
N LEU A 8 -60.22 30.58 84.27
CA LEU A 8 -60.43 29.47 83.33
C LEU A 8 -61.36 29.88 82.16
N ALA A 9 -62.43 30.62 82.46
CA ALA A 9 -63.37 31.10 81.44
C ALA A 9 -62.73 32.11 80.47
N VAL A 10 -61.90 33.04 80.97
CA VAL A 10 -61.15 33.99 80.13
C VAL A 10 -60.12 33.24 79.26
N VAL A 11 -59.39 32.27 79.81
CA VAL A 11 -58.47 31.43 79.04
C VAL A 11 -59.21 30.65 77.94
N ALA A 12 -60.36 30.05 78.24
CA ALA A 12 -61.17 29.35 77.26
C ALA A 12 -61.67 30.29 76.13
N ALA A 13 -62.13 31.50 76.47
CA ALA A 13 -62.55 32.49 75.49
C ALA A 13 -61.39 32.94 74.58
N VAL A 14 -60.20 33.20 75.15
CA VAL A 14 -58.99 33.52 74.39
C VAL A 14 -58.59 32.36 73.48
N VAL A 15 -58.62 31.11 73.96
CA VAL A 15 -58.34 29.93 73.13
C VAL A 15 -59.33 29.81 71.96
N VAL A 16 -60.63 30.04 72.18
CA VAL A 16 -61.63 30.04 71.10
C VAL A 16 -61.34 31.15 70.07
N ILE A 17 -61.01 32.37 70.51
CA ILE A 17 -60.66 33.48 69.61
C ILE A 17 -59.40 33.14 68.79
N VAL A 18 -58.37 32.56 69.42
CA VAL A 18 -57.14 32.12 68.74
C VAL A 18 -57.44 31.00 67.74
N VAL A 19 -58.27 30.01 68.08
CA VAL A 19 -58.67 28.94 67.15
C VAL A 19 -59.45 29.51 65.96
N VAL A 20 -60.39 30.43 66.17
CA VAL A 20 -61.13 31.11 65.09
C VAL A 20 -60.19 31.93 64.20
N ALA A 21 -59.23 32.64 64.79
CA ALA A 21 -58.22 33.39 64.03
C ALA A 21 -57.30 32.47 63.21
N VAL A 22 -56.87 31.33 63.76
CA VAL A 22 -56.05 30.33 63.06
C VAL A 22 -56.84 29.66 61.93
N VAL A 23 -58.10 29.26 62.18
CA VAL A 23 -58.98 28.70 61.14
C VAL A 23 -59.25 29.74 60.05
N GLY A 24 -59.49 31.00 60.41
CA GLY A 24 -59.62 32.12 59.46
C GLY A 24 -58.37 32.34 58.62
N ALA A 25 -57.18 32.31 59.22
CA ALA A 25 -55.90 32.45 58.53
C ALA A 25 -55.61 31.25 57.58
N ILE A 26 -55.90 30.02 58.01
CA ILE A 26 -55.79 28.82 57.16
C ILE A 26 -56.78 28.92 55.99
N TYR A 27 -58.03 29.30 56.25
CA TYR A 27 -59.04 29.51 55.22
C TYR A 27 -58.61 30.58 54.21
N ALA A 28 -58.12 31.73 54.67
CA ALA A 28 -57.59 32.78 53.81
C ALA A 28 -56.41 32.27 52.97
N LYS A 29 -55.42 31.60 53.58
CA LYS A 29 -54.23 31.05 52.90
C LYS A 29 -54.57 30.00 51.84
N VAL A 30 -55.58 29.15 52.09
CA VAL A 30 -56.03 28.14 51.11
C VAL A 30 -56.75 28.78 49.91
N ARG A 31 -57.39 29.94 50.10
CA ARG A 31 -58.33 30.57 49.13
C ARG A 31 -57.79 31.78 48.40
N PHE A 32 -56.80 32.45 48.96
CA PHE A 32 -56.04 33.47 48.25
C PHE A 32 -55.11 32.75 47.27
N LYS A 33 -55.46 32.80 45.98
CA LYS A 33 -54.61 32.27 44.91
C LYS A 33 -53.81 33.41 44.34
N ILE A 34 -52.50 33.21 44.24
CA ILE A 34 -51.55 34.18 43.68
C ILE A 34 -51.12 33.61 42.33
N ALA A 35 -51.26 34.40 41.27
CA ALA A 35 -50.67 34.13 39.97
C ALA A 35 -49.20 34.52 40.01
N THR A 36 -48.31 33.72 39.42
CA THR A 36 -46.96 34.20 39.09
C THR A 36 -47.04 35.22 37.93
N PRO A 37 -45.99 36.02 37.67
CA PRO A 37 -46.01 37.02 36.58
C PRO A 37 -46.26 36.43 35.19
N ASP A 38 -45.91 35.16 35.01
CA ASP A 38 -46.07 34.32 33.82
C ASP A 38 -47.34 33.44 33.84
N GLU A 39 -48.22 33.59 34.84
CA GLU A 39 -49.51 32.90 34.91
C GLU A 39 -50.69 33.91 34.88
N ALA A 40 -51.78 33.52 34.21
CA ALA A 40 -53.10 34.11 34.40
C ALA A 40 -54.02 33.12 35.11
N LEU A 41 -54.79 33.63 36.08
CA LEU A 41 -55.86 32.89 36.73
C LEU A 41 -57.19 33.24 36.06
N ILE A 42 -57.79 32.26 35.38
CA ILE A 42 -59.15 32.37 34.85
C ILE A 42 -60.10 31.76 35.87
N ILE A 43 -61.05 32.58 36.33
CA ILE A 43 -62.02 32.24 37.34
C ILE A 43 -63.40 32.18 36.68
N THR A 44 -63.99 30.99 36.61
CA THR A 44 -65.30 30.75 35.99
C THR A 44 -66.33 30.43 37.07
N GLY A 45 -67.54 30.98 36.97
CA GLY A 45 -68.56 30.81 38.00
C GLY A 45 -69.95 31.27 37.59
N ARG A 46 -70.93 31.21 38.50
CA ARG A 46 -72.31 31.65 38.20
C ARG A 46 -72.35 33.13 37.81
N LYS A 47 -72.66 33.41 36.52
CA LYS A 47 -72.96 34.71 35.90
C LYS A 47 -72.47 35.93 36.69
N SER A 48 -71.18 36.24 36.56
CA SER A 48 -70.64 37.51 37.06
C SER A 48 -71.09 38.66 36.15
N GLY A 49 -72.29 39.19 36.39
CA GLY A 49 -72.87 40.32 35.67
C GLY A 49 -72.22 41.67 36.03
N LYS A 50 -70.91 41.79 35.82
CA LYS A 50 -70.18 43.05 35.92
C LYS A 50 -69.76 43.48 34.51
N PRO A 51 -70.16 44.67 34.02
CA PRO A 51 -69.69 45.16 32.73
C PRO A 51 -68.17 45.36 32.79
N VAL A 52 -67.48 44.99 31.71
CA VAL A 52 -66.06 45.28 31.51
C VAL A 52 -65.99 46.52 30.62
N ILE A 53 -65.54 47.63 31.21
CA ILE A 53 -65.38 48.90 30.48
C ILE A 53 -64.06 48.83 29.71
N ASN A 54 -64.12 49.03 28.40
CA ASN A 54 -62.92 49.02 27.57
C ASN A 54 -62.09 50.30 27.80
N PRO A 55 -60.85 50.25 28.29
CA PRO A 55 -60.08 51.45 28.64
C PRO A 55 -59.70 52.33 27.43
N GLU A 56 -59.75 51.79 26.21
CA GLU A 56 -59.41 52.53 24.98
C GLU A 56 -60.63 53.07 24.20
N THR A 57 -61.81 52.46 24.32
CA THR A 57 -63.02 52.88 23.57
C THR A 57 -64.19 53.34 24.44
N GLY A 58 -64.18 53.06 25.75
CA GLY A 58 -65.26 53.43 26.67
C GLY A 58 -66.54 52.59 26.54
N ASP A 59 -66.61 51.64 25.59
CA ASP A 59 -67.80 50.83 25.37
C ASP A 59 -68.06 49.84 26.51
N GLU A 60 -69.29 49.85 27.05
CA GLU A 60 -69.77 48.86 28.01
C GLU A 60 -70.12 47.53 27.32
N THR A 61 -69.12 46.71 27.02
CA THR A 61 -69.38 45.37 26.47
C THR A 61 -69.86 44.42 27.57
N THR A 62 -71.17 44.13 27.56
CA THR A 62 -71.76 43.07 28.40
C THR A 62 -71.49 41.69 27.78
N ASP A 63 -70.22 41.26 27.78
CA ASP A 63 -69.85 39.93 27.30
C ASP A 63 -70.31 38.84 28.28
N LEU A 64 -71.19 37.97 27.79
CA LEU A 64 -71.90 36.93 28.53
C LEU A 64 -71.02 35.79 29.07
N SER A 65 -69.71 35.77 28.76
CA SER A 65 -68.79 34.69 29.12
C SER A 65 -68.64 34.46 30.63
N GLY A 66 -68.91 35.45 31.50
CA GLY A 66 -68.96 35.28 32.96
C GLY A 66 -67.62 34.91 33.62
N GLN A 67 -66.53 34.97 32.88
CA GLN A 67 -65.17 34.68 33.34
C GLN A 67 -64.53 35.95 33.93
N ARG A 68 -63.81 35.80 35.04
CA ARG A 68 -62.95 36.83 35.64
C ARG A 68 -61.50 36.42 35.43
N VAL A 69 -60.73 37.25 34.73
CA VAL A 69 -59.30 37.04 34.48
C VAL A 69 -58.49 37.85 35.48
N VAL A 70 -57.41 37.28 36.01
CA VAL A 70 -56.43 37.98 36.86
C VAL A 70 -55.02 37.63 36.36
N ILE A 71 -54.25 38.64 35.97
CA ILE A 71 -52.89 38.52 35.44
C ILE A 71 -51.92 39.01 36.51
N GLY A 72 -50.87 38.25 36.82
CA GLY A 72 -49.76 38.69 37.70
C GLY A 72 -50.19 39.23 39.07
N GLY A 73 -51.20 38.62 39.71
CA GLY A 73 -51.79 39.15 40.94
C GLY A 73 -52.47 38.12 41.84
N GLY A 74 -52.78 38.56 43.06
CA GLY A 74 -53.50 37.78 44.08
C GLY A 74 -55.02 37.99 44.01
N THR A 75 -55.79 36.92 44.14
CA THR A 75 -57.25 36.95 44.05
C THR A 75 -57.92 35.95 44.99
N PHE A 76 -59.07 36.34 45.54
CA PHE A 76 -59.89 35.50 46.40
C PHE A 76 -60.95 34.74 45.59
N VAL A 77 -61.06 33.44 45.85
CA VAL A 77 -61.86 32.48 45.06
C VAL A 77 -62.94 31.83 45.93
N LYS A 78 -64.17 31.81 45.44
CA LYS A 78 -65.31 31.19 46.15
C LYS A 78 -65.48 29.69 45.82
N PRO A 79 -65.26 28.78 46.78
CA PRO A 79 -65.00 27.35 46.53
C PRO A 79 -66.18 26.53 45.96
N ILE A 80 -67.40 27.04 46.10
CA ILE A 80 -68.65 26.33 45.75
C ILE A 80 -69.25 26.88 44.46
N PHE A 81 -68.82 28.07 44.02
CA PHE A 81 -69.42 28.81 42.90
C PHE A 81 -68.41 29.29 41.86
N GLU A 82 -67.11 29.18 42.13
CA GLU A 82 -66.01 29.62 41.28
C GLU A 82 -64.96 28.50 41.14
N GLN A 83 -64.65 28.11 39.90
CA GLN A 83 -63.54 27.24 39.54
C GLN A 83 -62.37 28.10 39.03
N VAL A 84 -61.14 27.67 39.31
CA VAL A 84 -59.92 28.33 38.85
C VAL A 84 -59.21 27.43 37.85
N VAL A 85 -58.86 27.98 36.70
CA VAL A 85 -57.90 27.37 35.78
C VAL A 85 -56.71 28.32 35.64
N ARG A 86 -55.51 27.75 35.61
CA ARG A 86 -54.27 28.50 35.32
C ARG A 86 -54.01 28.44 33.82
N LEU A 87 -53.56 29.55 33.27
CA LEU A 87 -53.08 29.64 31.89
C LEU A 87 -51.68 30.22 31.92
N SER A 88 -50.70 29.49 31.37
CA SER A 88 -49.36 30.06 31.20
C SER A 88 -49.39 31.17 30.15
N LEU A 89 -48.72 32.26 30.45
CA LEU A 89 -48.42 33.38 29.58
C LEU A 89 -46.98 33.33 29.05
N ALA A 90 -46.21 32.31 29.45
CA ALA A 90 -44.85 32.10 28.98
C ALA A 90 -44.82 31.81 27.48
N SER A 91 -43.73 32.21 26.83
CA SER A 91 -43.50 31.95 25.41
C SER A 91 -43.25 30.46 25.17
N GLN A 92 -43.96 29.90 24.19
CA GLN A 92 -43.85 28.52 23.76
C GLN A 92 -43.33 28.49 22.32
N SER A 93 -42.30 27.68 22.08
CA SER A 93 -41.75 27.42 20.75
C SER A 93 -42.17 26.04 20.27
N PHE A 94 -42.72 25.95 19.06
CA PHE A 94 -42.99 24.67 18.41
C PHE A 94 -42.56 24.69 16.93
N PRO A 95 -42.17 23.52 16.39
CA PRO A 95 -41.82 23.39 14.98
C PRO A 95 -43.09 23.45 14.12
N VAL A 96 -43.06 24.23 13.04
CA VAL A 96 -44.14 24.30 12.06
C VAL A 96 -43.59 23.84 10.71
N ALA A 97 -44.18 22.78 10.16
CA ALA A 97 -43.82 22.21 8.87
C ALA A 97 -45.00 22.30 7.90
N ALA A 98 -44.83 23.08 6.83
CA ALA A 98 -45.76 23.09 5.70
C ALA A 98 -45.23 22.16 4.62
N GLU A 99 -45.81 20.95 4.54
CA GLU A 99 -45.49 19.96 3.51
C GLU A 99 -46.24 20.27 2.20
N ASP A 100 -45.54 20.03 1.09
CA ASP A 100 -46.00 20.23 -0.30
C ASP A 100 -46.71 21.57 -0.54
N ALA A 101 -46.07 22.66 -0.11
CA ALA A 101 -46.52 24.02 -0.42
C ALA A 101 -46.11 24.36 -1.85
N THR A 102 -47.07 24.46 -2.77
CA THR A 102 -46.79 24.86 -4.17
C THR A 102 -46.40 26.34 -4.24
N THR A 103 -45.23 26.63 -4.79
CA THR A 103 -44.75 28.01 -5.03
C THR A 103 -45.39 28.65 -6.26
N LYS A 104 -45.23 29.98 -6.42
CA LYS A 104 -45.61 30.71 -7.65
C LYS A 104 -45.00 30.11 -8.93
N SER A 105 -43.84 29.45 -8.82
CA SER A 105 -43.16 28.76 -9.93
C SER A 105 -43.73 27.36 -10.23
N GLY A 106 -44.75 26.90 -9.50
CA GLY A 106 -45.31 25.54 -9.62
C GLY A 106 -44.47 24.44 -8.97
N VAL A 107 -43.38 24.78 -8.28
CA VAL A 107 -42.52 23.82 -7.57
C VAL A 107 -43.07 23.62 -6.16
N GLY A 108 -43.30 22.36 -5.77
CA GLY A 108 -43.65 22.00 -4.39
C GLY A 108 -42.43 22.12 -3.46
N VAL A 109 -42.60 22.82 -2.34
CA VAL A 109 -41.57 22.96 -1.30
C VAL A 109 -42.10 22.54 0.06
N THR A 110 -41.24 21.90 0.85
CA THR A 110 -41.47 21.60 2.26
C THR A 110 -40.74 22.66 3.09
N LEU A 111 -41.51 23.49 3.78
CA LEU A 111 -40.98 24.59 4.60
C LEU A 111 -41.00 24.18 6.07
N ARG A 112 -39.82 24.13 6.70
CA ARG A 112 -39.65 23.87 8.14
C ARG A 112 -39.28 25.17 8.84
N SER A 113 -40.01 25.49 9.90
CA SER A 113 -39.87 26.76 10.64
C SER A 113 -40.02 26.55 12.14
N ILE A 114 -39.63 27.56 12.93
CA ILE A 114 -39.96 27.65 14.36
C ILE A 114 -40.84 28.88 14.54
N ALA A 115 -41.99 28.68 15.18
CA ALA A 115 -42.81 29.77 15.68
C ALA A 115 -42.65 29.87 17.19
N VAL A 116 -42.41 31.08 17.69
CA VAL A 116 -42.43 31.40 19.12
C VAL A 116 -43.66 32.25 19.37
N VAL A 117 -44.61 31.71 20.11
CA VAL A 117 -45.89 32.36 20.44
C VAL A 117 -46.07 32.47 21.94
N LYS A 118 -46.86 33.45 22.38
CA LYS A 118 -47.34 33.53 23.76
C LYS A 118 -48.79 33.98 23.81
N VAL A 119 -49.44 33.81 24.96
CA VAL A 119 -50.74 34.44 25.21
C VAL A 119 -50.56 35.94 25.39
N GLY A 120 -51.40 36.75 24.75
CA GLY A 120 -51.35 38.20 24.87
C GLY A 120 -51.72 38.69 26.27
N GLY A 121 -50.96 39.63 26.82
CA GLY A 121 -51.14 40.13 28.19
C GLY A 121 -52.35 41.05 28.44
N THR A 122 -53.27 41.18 27.47
CA THR A 122 -54.53 41.94 27.65
C THR A 122 -55.66 41.01 28.09
N GLU A 123 -56.59 41.51 28.91
CA GLU A 123 -57.68 40.69 29.46
C GLU A 123 -58.51 40.00 28.35
N ARG A 124 -58.73 40.70 27.22
CA ARG A 124 -59.42 40.18 26.03
C ARG A 124 -58.67 38.99 25.41
N MET A 125 -57.35 39.08 25.27
CA MET A 125 -56.55 38.00 24.67
C MET A 125 -56.44 36.80 25.60
N VAL A 126 -56.20 37.02 26.91
CA VAL A 126 -56.21 35.94 27.90
C VAL A 126 -57.57 35.24 27.94
N ARG A 127 -58.69 35.97 27.85
CA ARG A 127 -60.06 35.41 27.77
C ARG A 127 -60.28 34.57 26.51
N ALA A 128 -59.85 35.06 25.34
CA ALA A 128 -59.95 34.33 24.08
C ALA A 128 -59.10 33.04 24.08
N ALA A 129 -57.88 33.10 24.62
CA ALA A 129 -57.01 31.94 24.78
C ALA A 129 -57.58 30.95 25.80
N ALA A 130 -58.11 31.43 26.94
CA ALA A 130 -58.72 30.59 27.96
C ALA A 130 -59.90 29.77 27.43
N GLN A 131 -60.78 30.36 26.61
CA GLN A 131 -61.90 29.64 26.01
C GLN A 131 -61.48 28.46 25.11
N ARG A 132 -60.30 28.54 24.49
CA ARG A 132 -59.78 27.51 23.57
C ARG A 132 -58.89 26.48 24.29
N PHE A 133 -58.01 26.94 25.18
CA PHE A 133 -56.89 26.17 25.71
C PHE A 133 -56.99 25.81 27.22
N ALA A 134 -57.92 26.40 27.97
CA ALA A 134 -58.04 26.09 29.41
C ALA A 134 -58.57 24.67 29.65
N GLY A 135 -57.84 23.87 30.44
CA GLY A 135 -58.32 22.59 30.99
C GLY A 135 -58.06 21.33 30.13
N ARG A 136 -57.31 21.42 29.04
CA ARG A 136 -56.75 20.27 28.30
C ARG A 136 -55.23 20.18 28.49
N SER A 137 -54.56 19.17 27.92
CA SER A 137 -53.09 19.14 27.85
C SER A 137 -52.61 20.37 27.09
N GLN A 138 -52.05 21.33 27.84
CA GLN A 138 -51.98 22.73 27.43
C GLN A 138 -51.06 22.92 26.23
N GLU A 139 -49.85 22.35 26.26
CA GLU A 139 -48.92 22.44 25.14
C GLU A 139 -49.48 21.77 23.88
N GLN A 140 -49.96 20.52 23.96
CA GLN A 140 -50.39 19.74 22.79
C GLN A 140 -51.52 20.39 21.98
N VAL A 141 -52.54 20.95 22.66
CA VAL A 141 -53.68 21.57 21.98
C VAL A 141 -53.33 22.95 21.42
N ILE A 142 -52.46 23.71 22.11
CA ILE A 142 -51.93 24.98 21.60
C ILE A 142 -51.06 24.72 20.37
N GLU A 143 -50.10 23.80 20.46
CA GLU A 143 -49.22 23.40 19.38
C GLU A 143 -50.03 22.98 18.14
N GLN A 144 -50.96 22.03 18.26
CA GLN A 144 -51.75 21.54 17.13
C GLN A 144 -52.56 22.65 16.45
N GLN A 145 -53.37 23.41 17.21
CA GLN A 145 -54.26 24.43 16.63
C GLN A 145 -53.50 25.65 16.09
N THR A 146 -52.36 25.98 16.68
CA THR A 146 -51.56 27.13 16.24
C THR A 146 -50.70 26.75 15.03
N SER A 147 -50.18 25.52 14.99
CA SER A 147 -49.49 24.97 13.83
C SER A 147 -50.41 24.86 12.62
N GLU A 148 -51.66 24.41 12.79
CA GLU A 148 -52.63 24.34 11.68
C GLU A 148 -52.85 25.70 10.99
N VAL A 149 -53.00 26.77 11.78
CA VAL A 149 -53.13 28.15 11.26
C VAL A 149 -51.85 28.58 10.55
N LEU A 150 -50.69 28.36 11.16
CA LEU A 150 -49.40 28.78 10.60
C LEU A 150 -49.04 28.00 9.33
N VAL A 151 -49.33 26.69 9.25
CA VAL A 151 -49.21 25.89 8.02
C VAL A 151 -50.13 26.44 6.92
N GLY A 152 -51.33 26.88 7.27
CA GLY A 152 -52.23 27.58 6.35
C GLY A 152 -51.58 28.84 5.77
N VAL A 153 -51.11 29.74 6.63
CA VAL A 153 -50.43 30.99 6.21
C VAL A 153 -49.17 30.70 5.39
N LEU A 154 -48.36 29.73 5.79
CA LEU A 154 -47.14 29.34 5.06
C LEU A 154 -47.47 28.82 3.66
N ARG A 155 -48.53 28.03 3.50
CA ARG A 155 -48.98 27.58 2.17
C ARG A 155 -49.48 28.74 1.31
N THR A 156 -50.15 29.74 1.91
CA THR A 156 -50.61 30.95 1.21
C THR A 156 -49.43 31.82 0.74
N ILE A 157 -48.47 32.13 1.61
CA ILE A 157 -47.29 32.94 1.27
C ILE A 157 -46.32 32.20 0.32
N ALA A 158 -46.17 30.88 0.46
CA ALA A 158 -45.40 30.09 -0.50
C ALA A 158 -45.97 30.24 -1.92
N GLY A 159 -47.30 30.25 -2.07
CA GLY A 159 -47.98 30.42 -3.36
C GLY A 159 -47.80 31.80 -4.02
N THR A 160 -47.45 32.85 -3.27
CA THR A 160 -47.21 34.20 -3.83
C THR A 160 -45.76 34.43 -4.26
N LEU A 161 -44.81 33.67 -3.71
CA LEU A 161 -43.37 33.84 -3.91
C LEU A 161 -42.75 32.70 -4.74
N THR A 162 -41.56 32.93 -5.29
CA THR A 162 -40.78 31.88 -5.98
C THR A 162 -39.84 31.16 -5.00
N VAL A 163 -39.34 29.99 -5.38
CA VAL A 163 -38.39 29.21 -4.57
C VAL A 163 -37.14 30.03 -4.25
N GLU A 164 -36.67 30.86 -5.18
CA GLU A 164 -35.51 31.73 -5.02
C GLU A 164 -35.72 32.81 -3.96
N SER A 165 -36.84 33.55 -4.00
CA SER A 165 -37.15 34.55 -2.97
C SER A 165 -37.30 33.90 -1.59
N ILE A 166 -37.94 32.73 -1.49
CA ILE A 166 -38.03 31.99 -0.21
C ILE A 166 -36.63 31.58 0.29
N LEU A 167 -35.71 31.22 -0.61
CA LEU A 167 -34.36 30.77 -0.25
C LEU A 167 -33.41 31.92 0.11
N TYR A 168 -33.42 33.01 -0.67
CA TYR A 168 -32.49 34.15 -0.55
C TYR A 168 -33.05 35.29 0.30
N GLU A 169 -34.33 35.63 0.18
CA GLU A 169 -34.99 36.79 0.80
C GLU A 169 -35.79 36.38 2.06
N ARG A 170 -35.22 35.47 2.86
CA ARG A 170 -35.87 34.86 4.05
C ARG A 170 -36.50 35.87 5.03
N GLN A 171 -35.93 37.07 5.12
CA GLN A 171 -36.43 38.14 6.00
C GLN A 171 -37.73 38.75 5.48
N GLU A 172 -37.88 38.90 4.16
CA GLU A 172 -39.09 39.43 3.53
C GLU A 172 -40.23 38.41 3.64
N PHE A 173 -39.96 37.14 3.33
CA PHE A 173 -40.89 36.04 3.61
C PHE A 173 -41.35 36.02 5.07
N SER A 174 -40.41 36.12 6.01
CA SER A 174 -40.71 36.08 7.45
C SER A 174 -41.54 37.30 7.91
N LYS A 175 -41.45 38.42 7.19
CA LYS A 175 -42.29 39.60 7.41
C LYS A 175 -43.70 39.37 6.87
N GLU A 176 -43.86 38.91 5.63
CA GLU A 176 -45.19 38.61 5.06
C GLU A 176 -45.96 37.57 5.90
N VAL A 177 -45.27 36.52 6.37
CA VAL A 177 -45.86 35.54 7.28
C VAL A 177 -46.31 36.20 8.59
N LYS A 178 -45.52 37.11 9.18
CA LYS A 178 -45.93 37.84 10.40
C LYS A 178 -47.14 38.74 10.13
N ASP A 179 -47.15 39.49 9.02
CA ASP A 179 -48.22 40.43 8.67
C ASP A 179 -49.59 39.72 8.49
N ILE A 180 -49.61 38.48 7.95
CA ILE A 180 -50.85 37.66 7.86
C ILE A 180 -51.13 36.86 9.14
N ALA A 181 -50.12 36.27 9.79
CA ALA A 181 -50.35 35.39 10.94
C ALA A 181 -50.77 36.15 12.20
N VAL A 182 -50.23 37.35 12.46
CA VAL A 182 -50.52 38.14 13.66
C VAL A 182 -52.03 38.36 13.88
N PRO A 183 -52.85 38.83 12.91
CA PRO A 183 -54.29 38.97 13.13
C PRO A 183 -55.00 37.62 13.37
N MET A 184 -54.66 36.56 12.63
CA MET A 184 -55.28 35.23 12.79
C MET A 184 -54.98 34.57 14.15
N LEU A 185 -53.83 34.91 14.74
CA LEU A 185 -53.42 34.48 16.07
C LEU A 185 -54.01 35.38 17.17
N ALA A 186 -54.16 36.68 16.92
CA ALA A 186 -54.79 37.61 17.85
C ALA A 186 -56.26 37.24 18.15
N GLU A 187 -57.01 36.75 17.16
CA GLU A 187 -58.36 36.17 17.34
C GLU A 187 -58.39 34.94 18.27
N ARG A 188 -57.26 34.26 18.44
CA ARG A 188 -57.06 33.13 19.35
C ARG A 188 -56.50 33.55 20.72
N GLY A 189 -56.24 34.84 20.92
CA GLY A 189 -55.60 35.37 22.12
C GLY A 189 -54.07 35.18 22.14
N LEU A 190 -53.48 34.81 21.01
CA LEU A 190 -52.05 34.54 20.87
C LEU A 190 -51.33 35.71 20.19
N ILE A 191 -50.05 35.90 20.52
CA ILE A 191 -49.12 36.83 19.88
C ILE A 191 -47.97 36.00 19.32
N LEU A 192 -47.63 36.23 18.06
CA LEU A 192 -46.41 35.72 17.44
C LEU A 192 -45.25 36.65 17.81
N GLU A 193 -44.32 36.18 18.64
CA GLU A 193 -43.13 36.97 19.01
C GLU A 193 -42.03 36.85 17.97
N ASN A 194 -41.74 35.61 17.56
CA ASN A 194 -40.80 35.34 16.48
C ASN A 194 -41.28 34.24 15.55
N PHE A 195 -40.85 34.33 14.30
CA PHE A 195 -41.05 33.33 13.27
C PHE A 195 -39.75 33.26 12.46
N GLU A 196 -39.22 32.06 12.28
CA GLU A 196 -37.94 31.82 11.60
C GLU A 196 -37.98 30.56 10.73
N ILE A 197 -37.46 30.66 9.51
CA ILE A 197 -37.34 29.54 8.56
C ILE A 197 -36.05 28.76 8.85
N GLN A 198 -36.18 27.50 9.26
CA GLN A 198 -35.05 26.59 9.42
C GLN A 198 -34.57 26.11 8.05
N THR A 199 -35.44 25.37 7.34
CA THR A 199 -35.10 24.60 6.15
C THR A 199 -36.15 24.81 5.07
N VAL A 200 -35.66 24.95 3.83
CA VAL A 200 -36.46 24.99 2.60
C VAL A 200 -36.01 23.79 1.78
N GLU A 201 -36.86 22.78 1.70
CA GLU A 201 -36.63 21.55 0.93
C GLU A 201 -37.56 21.60 -0.30
N ASP A 202 -37.12 21.15 -1.48
CA ASP A 202 -38.02 20.98 -2.63
C ASP A 202 -38.40 19.52 -2.83
N THR A 203 -39.59 19.25 -3.38
CA THR A 203 -40.10 17.87 -3.55
C THR A 203 -39.42 17.10 -4.69
N GLY A 204 -38.55 17.75 -5.47
CA GLY A 204 -37.80 17.16 -6.57
C GLY A 204 -36.30 17.40 -6.43
N GLU A 205 -35.69 17.99 -7.46
CA GLU A 205 -34.28 18.42 -7.44
C GLU A 205 -34.11 19.87 -7.93
N TYR A 206 -35.11 20.73 -7.76
CA TYR A 206 -35.09 22.10 -8.27
C TYR A 206 -33.94 22.91 -7.67
N ILE A 207 -33.82 22.95 -6.34
CA ILE A 207 -32.79 23.72 -5.63
C ILE A 207 -31.40 23.16 -5.96
N ARG A 208 -31.28 21.83 -6.07
CA ARG A 208 -30.03 21.15 -6.47
C ARG A 208 -29.60 21.52 -7.90
N ASN A 209 -30.55 21.54 -8.84
CA ASN A 209 -30.27 21.92 -10.23
C ASN A 209 -29.97 23.42 -10.39
N LEU A 210 -30.58 24.30 -9.57
CA LEU A 210 -30.27 25.73 -9.50
C LEU A 210 -28.83 25.99 -9.04
N GLY A 211 -28.31 25.17 -8.12
CA GLY A 211 -26.91 25.24 -7.67
C GLY A 211 -25.90 24.72 -8.71
N ARG A 212 -26.27 23.71 -9.51
CA ARG A 212 -25.38 23.01 -10.46
C ARG A 212 -24.58 23.90 -11.42
N PRO A 213 -25.14 24.91 -12.13
CA PRO A 213 -24.35 25.74 -13.03
C PRO A 213 -23.35 26.64 -12.29
N ARG A 214 -23.67 27.10 -11.06
CA ARG A 214 -22.71 27.87 -10.23
C ARG A 214 -21.58 26.98 -9.72
N ALA A 215 -21.89 25.77 -9.25
CA ALA A 215 -20.88 24.79 -8.85
C ALA A 215 -19.94 24.43 -10.03
N ALA A 216 -20.49 24.25 -11.23
CA ALA A 216 -19.70 24.02 -12.44
C ALA A 216 -18.86 25.23 -12.87
N ALA A 217 -19.29 26.47 -12.59
CA ALA A 217 -18.47 27.66 -12.82
C ALA A 217 -17.30 27.71 -11.85
N VAL A 218 -17.56 27.61 -10.54
CA VAL A 218 -16.52 27.58 -9.50
C VAL A 218 -15.51 26.45 -9.72
N ALA A 219 -15.96 25.27 -10.15
CA ALA A 219 -15.06 24.16 -10.47
C ALA A 219 -14.14 24.46 -11.67
N ARG A 220 -14.66 25.07 -12.76
CA ARG A 220 -13.83 25.49 -13.90
C ARG A 220 -12.85 26.60 -13.51
N ASP A 221 -13.29 27.57 -12.72
CA ASP A 221 -12.45 28.68 -12.31
C ASP A 221 -11.30 28.19 -11.40
N ALA A 222 -11.58 27.20 -10.53
CA ALA A 222 -10.57 26.49 -9.75
C ALA A 222 -9.59 25.67 -10.63
N GLU A 223 -10.09 24.91 -11.61
CA GLU A 223 -9.26 24.14 -12.55
C GLU A 223 -8.32 25.06 -13.36
N ILE A 224 -8.82 26.22 -13.81
CA ILE A 224 -8.02 27.24 -14.50
C ILE A 224 -6.94 27.81 -13.56
N ALA A 225 -7.29 28.12 -12.30
CA ALA A 225 -6.33 28.63 -11.32
C ALA A 225 -5.24 27.61 -10.97
N GLU A 226 -5.59 26.33 -10.81
CA GLU A 226 -4.63 25.24 -10.61
C GLU A 226 -3.73 25.03 -11.83
N ALA A 227 -4.28 25.07 -13.04
CA ALA A 227 -3.52 24.95 -14.28
C ALA A 227 -2.52 26.11 -14.44
N GLN A 228 -2.94 27.35 -14.14
CA GLN A 228 -2.08 28.54 -14.16
C GLN A 228 -0.98 28.45 -13.10
N ALA A 229 -1.31 28.13 -11.85
CA ALA A 229 -0.32 27.98 -10.79
C ALA A 229 0.70 26.86 -11.10
N ARG A 230 0.26 25.76 -11.72
CA ARG A 230 1.12 24.67 -12.18
C ARG A 230 2.00 25.08 -13.35
N GLN A 231 1.47 25.83 -14.32
CA GLN A 231 2.23 26.39 -15.43
C GLN A 231 3.34 27.31 -14.90
N GLU A 232 3.00 28.29 -14.05
CA GLU A 232 3.97 29.25 -13.50
C GLU A 232 5.05 28.55 -12.66
N SER A 233 4.68 27.56 -11.84
CA SER A 233 5.63 26.73 -11.09
C SER A 233 6.58 25.93 -12.01
N THR A 234 6.05 25.40 -13.12
CA THR A 234 6.84 24.67 -14.13
C THR A 234 7.77 25.60 -14.90
N GLU A 235 7.29 26.79 -15.25
CA GLU A 235 8.06 27.83 -15.94
C GLU A 235 9.23 28.31 -15.07
N ARG A 236 8.98 28.71 -13.82
CA ARG A 236 10.04 29.08 -12.87
C ARG A 236 11.04 27.95 -12.60
N SER A 237 10.59 26.69 -12.61
CA SER A 237 11.48 25.51 -12.49
C SER A 237 12.35 25.31 -13.74
N ASN A 238 11.77 25.48 -14.93
CA ASN A 238 12.49 25.39 -16.20
C ASN A 238 13.51 26.52 -16.36
N GLU A 239 13.16 27.76 -16.00
CA GLU A 239 14.08 28.91 -15.97
C GLU A 239 15.26 28.64 -15.04
N ALA A 240 15.01 28.15 -13.82
CA ALA A 240 16.06 27.77 -12.88
C ALA A 240 16.96 26.64 -13.43
N ALA A 241 16.37 25.63 -14.09
CA ALA A 241 17.12 24.55 -14.72
C ALA A 241 18.00 25.03 -15.88
N VAL A 242 17.50 25.95 -16.72
CA VAL A 242 18.28 26.61 -17.79
C VAL A 242 19.42 27.42 -17.17
N GLN A 243 19.17 28.24 -16.15
CA GLN A 243 20.20 29.03 -15.47
C GLN A 243 21.30 28.15 -14.84
N ILE A 244 20.93 27.01 -14.24
CA ILE A 244 21.88 26.02 -13.72
C ILE A 244 22.70 25.41 -14.87
N ALA A 245 22.06 25.05 -15.99
CA ALA A 245 22.74 24.50 -17.16
C ALA A 245 23.72 25.50 -17.80
N GLU A 246 23.34 26.77 -17.91
CA GLU A 246 24.22 27.85 -18.39
C GLU A 246 25.40 28.09 -17.45
N SER A 247 25.16 28.12 -16.13
CA SER A 247 26.22 28.23 -15.12
C SER A 247 27.21 27.06 -15.20
N ASN A 248 26.70 25.83 -15.29
CA ASN A 248 27.52 24.62 -15.46
C ASN A 248 28.33 24.64 -16.77
N LYS A 249 27.72 25.10 -17.88
CA LYS A 249 28.40 25.28 -19.17
C LYS A 249 29.51 26.34 -19.09
N ALA A 250 29.25 27.47 -18.44
CA ALA A 250 30.24 28.53 -18.24
C ALA A 250 31.41 28.05 -17.37
N LEU A 251 31.13 27.30 -16.29
CA LEU A 251 32.14 26.68 -15.44
C LEU A 251 32.97 25.63 -16.21
N ALA A 252 32.33 24.77 -17.01
CA ALA A 252 33.01 23.78 -17.83
C ALA A 252 33.93 24.43 -18.88
N LEU A 253 33.45 25.47 -19.57
CA LEU A 253 34.26 26.25 -20.51
C LEU A 253 35.45 26.92 -19.80
N ARG A 254 35.22 27.54 -18.62
CA ARG A 254 36.29 28.18 -17.86
C ARG A 254 37.34 27.18 -17.40
N ASN A 255 36.94 26.00 -16.94
CA ASN A 255 37.84 24.92 -16.59
C ASN A 255 38.63 24.40 -17.81
N ALA A 256 38.00 24.29 -18.99
CA ALA A 256 38.70 23.92 -20.21
C ALA A 256 39.73 24.97 -20.64
N THR A 257 39.42 26.28 -20.52
CA THR A 257 40.39 27.35 -20.75
C THR A 257 41.55 27.28 -19.76
N ILE A 258 41.27 27.11 -18.45
CA ILE A 258 42.32 26.98 -17.43
C ILE A 258 43.20 25.76 -17.71
N ALA A 259 42.62 24.62 -18.10
CA ALA A 259 43.37 23.41 -18.46
C ALA A 259 44.24 23.61 -19.72
N GLN A 260 43.76 24.37 -20.71
CA GLN A 260 44.55 24.74 -21.89
C GLN A 260 45.70 25.70 -21.52
N GLU A 261 45.43 26.71 -20.70
CA GLU A 261 46.45 27.67 -20.21
C GLU A 261 47.53 26.96 -19.38
N THR A 262 47.14 26.05 -18.48
CA THR A 262 48.09 25.27 -17.67
C THR A 262 48.86 24.25 -18.51
N ALA A 263 48.22 23.57 -19.47
CA ALA A 263 48.92 22.67 -20.38
C ALA A 263 49.94 23.40 -21.27
N SER A 264 49.61 24.59 -21.78
CA SER A 264 50.56 25.44 -22.53
C SER A 264 51.74 25.85 -21.63
N ALA A 265 51.45 26.39 -20.44
CA ALA A 265 52.49 26.81 -19.50
C ALA A 265 53.37 25.64 -19.01
N GLN A 266 52.81 24.43 -18.89
CA GLN A 266 53.57 23.21 -18.60
C GLN A 266 54.47 22.81 -19.76
N ALA A 267 53.95 22.80 -21.00
CA ALA A 267 54.74 22.49 -22.19
C ALA A 267 55.88 23.51 -22.40
N ASP A 268 55.62 24.80 -22.18
CA ASP A 268 56.64 25.85 -22.23
C ASP A 268 57.72 25.66 -21.14
N ALA A 269 57.31 25.29 -19.92
CA ALA A 269 58.23 25.01 -18.81
C ALA A 269 59.04 23.72 -19.02
N GLU A 270 58.46 22.68 -19.61
CA GLU A 270 59.13 21.43 -19.95
C GLU A 270 60.11 21.62 -21.11
N ALA A 271 59.71 22.31 -22.18
CA ALA A 271 60.59 22.68 -23.29
C ALA A 271 61.71 23.66 -22.87
N ALA A 272 61.53 24.42 -21.78
CA ALA A 272 62.60 25.22 -21.17
C ALA A 272 63.56 24.37 -20.35
N ARG A 273 63.07 23.37 -19.60
CA ARG A 273 63.89 22.39 -18.88
C ARG A 273 64.71 21.53 -19.83
N GLU A 274 64.09 20.96 -20.86
CA GLU A 274 64.76 20.13 -21.86
C GLU A 274 65.88 20.89 -22.58
N ARG A 275 65.66 22.17 -22.92
CA ARG A 275 66.70 23.05 -23.45
C ARG A 275 67.85 23.26 -22.46
N ALA A 276 67.55 23.58 -21.19
CA ALA A 276 68.58 23.75 -20.16
C ALA A 276 69.37 22.44 -19.89
N GLU A 277 68.72 21.28 -19.93
CA GLU A 277 69.36 19.98 -19.81
C GLU A 277 70.21 19.64 -21.04
N ALA A 278 69.77 19.98 -22.25
CA ALA A 278 70.54 19.81 -23.48
C ALA A 278 71.78 20.73 -23.53
N GLU A 279 71.65 21.98 -23.09
CA GLU A 279 72.78 22.92 -22.93
C GLU A 279 73.79 22.40 -21.90
N ALA A 280 73.33 21.95 -20.73
CA ALA A 280 74.18 21.34 -19.71
C ALA A 280 74.87 20.04 -20.19
N GLN A 281 74.18 19.21 -20.96
CA GLN A 281 74.76 18.01 -21.57
C GLN A 281 75.82 18.35 -22.62
N GLN A 282 75.61 19.38 -23.46
CA GLN A 282 76.62 19.85 -24.41
C GLN A 282 77.86 20.38 -23.69
N GLU A 283 77.69 21.16 -22.61
CA GLU A 283 78.81 21.64 -21.79
C GLU A 283 79.60 20.48 -21.20
N VAL A 284 78.93 19.48 -20.63
CA VAL A 284 79.58 18.25 -20.13
C VAL A 284 80.30 17.50 -21.24
N LEU A 285 79.75 17.42 -22.46
CA LEU A 285 80.38 16.75 -23.59
C LEU A 285 81.69 17.46 -24.00
N VAL A 286 81.68 18.80 -24.09
CA VAL A 286 82.87 19.62 -24.38
C VAL A 286 83.94 19.44 -23.30
N GLN A 287 83.56 19.36 -22.02
CA GLN A 287 84.50 19.05 -20.94
C GLN A 287 85.08 17.63 -21.08
N GLN A 288 84.27 16.64 -21.46
CA GLN A 288 84.73 15.27 -21.71
C GLN A 288 85.69 15.18 -22.91
N GLU A 289 85.45 15.91 -24.00
CA GLU A 289 86.37 15.98 -25.14
C GLU A 289 87.74 16.56 -24.72
N GLN A 290 87.76 17.63 -23.92
CA GLN A 290 89.01 18.19 -23.39
C GLN A 290 89.77 17.19 -22.51
N VAL A 291 89.07 16.38 -21.71
CA VAL A 291 89.67 15.29 -20.92
C VAL A 291 90.18 14.16 -21.82
N ALA A 292 89.46 13.81 -22.88
CA ALA A 292 89.85 12.77 -23.84
C ALA A 292 91.12 13.15 -24.60
N LEU A 293 91.22 14.39 -25.10
CA LEU A 293 92.42 14.92 -25.75
C LEU A 293 93.66 14.88 -24.84
N ARG A 294 93.51 15.26 -23.56
CA ARG A 294 94.60 15.16 -22.57
C ARG A 294 95.02 13.71 -22.32
N ARG A 295 94.08 12.75 -22.28
CA ARG A 295 94.39 11.32 -22.14
C ARG A 295 95.08 10.74 -23.38
N ALA A 296 94.69 11.17 -24.58
CA ALA A 296 95.34 10.74 -25.83
C ALA A 296 96.80 11.19 -25.88
N ALA A 297 97.08 12.46 -25.54
CA ALA A 297 98.44 13.01 -25.52
C ALA A 297 99.37 12.30 -24.51
N LEU A 298 98.86 11.85 -23.36
CA LEU A 298 99.62 11.04 -22.42
C LEU A 298 99.97 9.66 -23.01
N ARG A 299 99.01 9.01 -23.67
CA ARG A 299 99.18 7.66 -24.21
C ARG A 299 100.15 7.58 -25.39
N GLU A 300 100.29 8.67 -26.14
CA GLU A 300 101.29 8.77 -27.21
C GLU A 300 102.74 8.78 -26.67
N GLN A 301 102.96 9.37 -25.48
CA GLN A 301 104.27 9.37 -24.81
C GLN A 301 104.64 7.99 -24.24
N GLU A 302 103.67 7.25 -23.72
CA GLU A 302 103.84 5.87 -23.23
C GLU A 302 104.29 4.94 -24.38
N LEU A 303 103.60 4.99 -25.53
CA LEU A 303 103.84 4.13 -26.69
C LEU A 303 105.24 4.29 -27.31
N GLN A 304 105.83 5.50 -27.31
CA GLN A 304 107.20 5.70 -27.82
C GLN A 304 108.26 5.00 -26.95
N THR A 305 107.97 4.74 -25.67
CA THR A 305 108.91 4.09 -24.75
C THR A 305 108.86 2.56 -24.86
N GLU A 306 107.69 1.97 -25.08
CA GLU A 306 107.51 0.51 -25.16
C GLU A 306 107.98 -0.11 -26.48
N VAL A 307 107.84 0.59 -27.62
CA VAL A 307 107.96 -0.08 -28.94
C VAL A 307 109.41 -0.27 -29.43
N ARG A 308 110.37 0.61 -29.10
CA ARG A 308 111.75 0.49 -29.64
C ARG A 308 112.61 -0.57 -28.94
N LYS A 309 112.55 -0.70 -27.61
CA LYS A 309 113.44 -1.59 -26.85
C LYS A 309 113.26 -3.10 -27.11
N PRO A 310 112.05 -3.66 -27.31
CA PRO A 310 111.84 -5.10 -27.55
C PRO A 310 111.89 -5.50 -29.04
N ALA A 311 112.28 -4.61 -29.94
CA ALA A 311 112.38 -4.88 -31.38
C ALA A 311 113.73 -5.51 -31.78
N GLU A 312 114.80 -5.24 -31.03
CA GLU A 312 116.15 -5.75 -31.34
C GLU A 312 116.41 -7.15 -30.76
N ALA A 313 115.81 -7.49 -29.60
CA ALA A 313 115.98 -8.80 -28.96
C ALA A 313 115.40 -9.97 -29.78
N ARG A 314 114.20 -9.79 -30.36
CA ARG A 314 113.44 -10.86 -31.03
C ARG A 314 114.07 -11.43 -32.30
N LYS A 315 115.14 -10.83 -32.84
CA LYS A 315 115.88 -11.36 -33.99
C LYS A 315 116.92 -12.42 -33.62
N TYR A 316 117.36 -12.49 -32.37
CA TYR A 316 118.42 -13.42 -31.94
C TYR A 316 117.85 -14.77 -31.46
N GLU A 317 116.66 -14.77 -30.88
CA GLU A 317 116.00 -15.97 -30.34
C GLU A 317 115.44 -16.89 -31.43
N ALA A 318 114.90 -16.31 -32.52
CA ALA A 318 114.31 -17.04 -33.64
C ALA A 318 115.30 -17.96 -34.42
N ALA A 319 116.61 -17.78 -34.21
CA ALA A 319 117.63 -18.63 -34.83
C ALA A 319 117.91 -19.93 -34.05
N GLN A 320 117.66 -19.99 -32.74
CA GLN A 320 117.94 -21.18 -31.92
C GLN A 320 116.76 -22.15 -31.83
N GLU A 321 115.52 -21.68 -31.96
CA GLU A 321 114.32 -22.52 -31.86
C GLU A 321 114.19 -23.56 -33.00
N ALA A 322 114.87 -23.36 -34.13
CA ALA A 322 114.73 -24.20 -35.31
C ALA A 322 115.39 -25.59 -35.17
N ASP A 323 116.52 -25.70 -34.46
CA ASP A 323 117.23 -26.97 -34.27
C ASP A 323 116.62 -27.83 -33.16
N ALA A 324 116.10 -27.20 -32.09
CA ALA A 324 115.51 -27.92 -30.95
C ALA A 324 114.29 -28.78 -31.34
N ARG A 325 113.50 -28.35 -32.34
CA ARG A 325 112.23 -29.00 -32.73
C ARG A 325 112.42 -30.35 -33.42
N LYS A 326 113.62 -30.70 -33.91
CA LYS A 326 113.88 -32.02 -34.54
C LYS A 326 114.12 -33.14 -33.52
N TYR A 327 114.64 -32.83 -32.34
CA TYR A 327 115.02 -33.84 -31.34
C TYR A 327 113.84 -34.28 -30.45
N ALA A 328 112.78 -33.45 -30.34
CA ALA A 328 111.60 -33.78 -29.54
C ALA A 328 110.68 -34.84 -30.19
N ALA A 329 110.60 -34.86 -31.53
CA ALA A 329 109.64 -35.68 -32.27
C ALA A 329 109.88 -37.20 -32.17
N GLU A 330 111.10 -37.64 -31.85
CA GLU A 330 111.43 -39.07 -31.71
C GLU A 330 111.02 -39.65 -30.34
N GLN A 331 110.93 -38.82 -29.29
CA GLN A 331 110.62 -39.27 -27.92
C GLN A 331 109.12 -39.44 -27.65
N GLU A 332 108.26 -38.68 -28.33
CA GLU A 332 106.80 -38.75 -28.10
C GLU A 332 106.16 -40.06 -28.61
N ALA A 333 106.79 -40.74 -29.57
CA ALA A 333 106.28 -41.98 -30.16
C ALA A 333 106.33 -43.20 -29.22
N GLU A 334 107.23 -43.21 -28.23
CA GLU A 334 107.43 -44.35 -27.33
C GLU A 334 106.52 -44.27 -26.08
N ALA A 335 106.21 -43.06 -25.61
CA ALA A 335 105.33 -42.82 -24.46
C ALA A 335 103.86 -43.27 -24.71
N ALA A 336 103.36 -43.12 -25.95
CA ALA A 336 101.96 -43.36 -26.29
C ALA A 336 101.50 -44.81 -26.09
N LYS A 337 102.38 -45.80 -26.27
CA LYS A 337 102.05 -47.24 -26.13
C LYS A 337 101.74 -47.63 -24.68
N THR A 338 102.42 -47.05 -23.71
CA THR A 338 102.30 -47.43 -22.29
C THR A 338 100.99 -46.90 -21.65
N THR A 339 100.45 -45.79 -22.16
CA THR A 339 99.18 -45.22 -21.70
C THR A 339 97.93 -45.97 -22.18
N ALA A 340 98.01 -46.78 -23.24
CA ALA A 340 96.84 -47.48 -23.78
C ALA A 340 96.42 -48.68 -22.91
N ILE A 341 97.38 -49.42 -22.35
CA ILE A 341 97.12 -50.66 -21.59
C ILE A 341 96.38 -50.38 -20.27
N ARG A 342 96.77 -49.30 -19.55
CA ARG A 342 96.16 -48.96 -18.25
C ARG A 342 94.72 -48.40 -18.31
N LYS A 343 94.21 -48.02 -19.49
CA LYS A 343 92.81 -47.59 -19.63
C LYS A 343 91.85 -48.77 -19.75
N ALA A 344 92.25 -49.88 -20.37
CA ALA A 344 91.40 -51.05 -20.57
C ALA A 344 91.03 -51.77 -19.25
N GLU A 345 91.93 -51.79 -18.26
CA GLU A 345 91.67 -52.42 -16.96
C GLU A 345 90.71 -51.62 -16.08
N ALA A 346 90.65 -50.29 -16.26
CA ALA A 346 89.80 -49.39 -15.47
C ALA A 346 88.32 -49.41 -15.90
N GLU A 347 88.03 -49.79 -17.14
CA GLU A 347 86.65 -49.88 -17.65
C GLU A 347 85.94 -51.16 -17.20
N ALA A 348 86.68 -52.26 -17.02
CA ALA A 348 86.16 -53.53 -16.52
C ALA A 348 85.67 -53.49 -15.05
N GLN A 349 86.16 -52.54 -14.24
CA GLN A 349 85.72 -52.36 -12.85
C GLN A 349 84.52 -51.40 -12.71
N ARG A 350 84.15 -50.64 -13.75
CA ARG A 350 82.99 -49.74 -13.71
C ARG A 350 81.67 -50.46 -14.03
N THR A 351 81.71 -51.46 -14.91
CA THR A 351 80.52 -52.20 -15.36
C THR A 351 79.92 -53.13 -14.29
N THR A 352 80.71 -53.62 -13.32
CA THR A 352 80.18 -54.39 -12.18
C THR A 352 79.53 -53.47 -11.14
N ALA A 353 80.10 -52.29 -10.87
CA ALA A 353 79.55 -51.32 -9.92
C ALA A 353 78.24 -50.64 -10.40
N GLN A 354 77.98 -50.62 -11.71
CA GLN A 354 76.72 -50.07 -12.25
C GLN A 354 75.53 -51.04 -12.14
N ALA A 355 75.77 -52.36 -12.15
CA ALA A 355 74.69 -53.36 -12.10
C ALA A 355 73.95 -53.38 -10.74
N ASP A 356 74.67 -53.24 -9.62
CA ASP A 356 74.05 -53.19 -8.27
C ASP A 356 73.29 -51.87 -8.01
N ALA A 357 73.65 -50.79 -8.69
CA ALA A 357 72.98 -49.50 -8.59
C ALA A 357 71.61 -49.48 -9.31
N GLU A 358 71.46 -50.23 -10.40
CA GLU A 358 70.18 -50.32 -11.13
C GLU A 358 69.17 -51.25 -10.43
N ALA A 359 69.65 -52.32 -9.78
CA ALA A 359 68.82 -53.24 -9.01
C ALA A 359 68.14 -52.59 -7.78
N SER A 360 68.76 -51.56 -7.19
CA SER A 360 68.19 -50.78 -6.09
C SER A 360 67.24 -49.69 -6.59
N ALA A 361 67.57 -48.98 -7.66
CA ALA A 361 66.70 -47.98 -8.29
C ALA A 361 65.39 -48.58 -8.85
N ALA A 362 65.39 -49.84 -9.28
CA ALA A 362 64.18 -50.53 -9.76
C ALA A 362 63.15 -50.78 -8.65
N ARG A 363 63.58 -51.06 -7.41
CA ARG A 363 62.68 -51.33 -6.28
C ARG A 363 61.92 -50.08 -5.84
N SER A 364 62.61 -48.94 -5.73
CA SER A 364 61.99 -47.66 -5.35
C SER A 364 60.99 -47.12 -6.39
N ARG A 365 61.15 -47.46 -7.68
CA ARG A 365 60.18 -47.10 -8.73
C ARG A 365 58.91 -47.96 -8.68
N ALA A 366 59.00 -49.21 -8.24
CA ALA A 366 57.85 -50.10 -8.08
C ALA A 366 56.95 -49.69 -6.90
N GLU A 367 57.54 -49.27 -5.77
CA GLU A 367 56.80 -48.79 -4.60
C GLU A 367 56.09 -47.45 -4.87
N ALA A 368 56.73 -46.54 -5.61
CA ALA A 368 56.09 -45.28 -6.02
C ALA A 368 54.87 -45.48 -6.94
N ALA A 369 54.92 -46.48 -7.84
CA ALA A 369 53.82 -46.76 -8.77
C ALA A 369 52.55 -47.29 -8.06
N LEU A 370 52.70 -48.07 -6.99
CA LEU A 370 51.57 -48.60 -6.21
C LEU A 370 50.81 -47.49 -5.45
N VAL A 371 51.53 -46.53 -4.88
CA VAL A 371 50.94 -45.38 -4.17
C VAL A 371 50.19 -44.44 -5.13
N GLU A 372 50.72 -44.24 -6.35
CA GLU A 372 50.04 -43.43 -7.37
C GLU A 372 48.74 -44.09 -7.87
N GLN A 373 48.72 -45.43 -7.95
CA GLN A 373 47.52 -46.19 -8.35
C GLN A 373 46.42 -46.16 -7.28
N GLN A 374 46.79 -46.23 -5.99
CA GLN A 374 45.83 -46.10 -4.88
C GLN A 374 45.17 -44.72 -4.84
N ARG A 375 45.92 -43.62 -5.01
CA ARG A 375 45.34 -42.26 -5.01
C ARG A 375 44.44 -41.99 -6.23
N ARG A 376 44.70 -42.63 -7.38
CA ARG A 376 43.77 -42.59 -8.53
C ARG A 376 42.47 -43.36 -8.27
N ALA A 377 42.51 -44.46 -7.50
CA ALA A 377 41.31 -45.20 -7.11
C ALA A 377 40.45 -44.43 -6.08
N GLU A 378 41.06 -43.79 -5.09
CA GLU A 378 40.34 -42.95 -4.11
C GLU A 378 39.73 -41.70 -4.74
N GLY A 379 40.43 -41.05 -5.68
CA GLY A 379 39.91 -39.92 -6.45
C GLY A 379 38.69 -40.27 -7.32
N ALA A 380 38.67 -41.46 -7.91
CA ALA A 380 37.52 -41.96 -8.67
C ALA A 380 36.30 -42.23 -7.79
N LEU A 381 36.50 -42.79 -6.58
CA LEU A 381 35.41 -43.03 -5.62
C LEU A 381 34.84 -41.73 -5.02
N ALA A 382 35.66 -40.69 -4.89
CA ALA A 382 35.20 -39.38 -4.43
C ALA A 382 34.31 -38.66 -5.48
N LEU A 383 34.70 -38.71 -6.76
CA LEU A 383 33.89 -38.16 -7.86
C LEU A 383 32.58 -38.95 -8.06
N ALA A 384 32.62 -40.29 -7.98
CA ALA A 384 31.43 -41.13 -8.09
C ALA A 384 30.41 -40.90 -6.96
N LYS A 385 30.86 -40.58 -5.73
CA LYS A 385 29.95 -40.18 -4.64
C LYS A 385 29.34 -38.79 -4.87
N ALA A 386 30.14 -37.83 -5.32
CA ALA A 386 29.64 -36.48 -5.63
C ALA A 386 28.60 -36.48 -6.77
N GLU A 387 28.78 -37.33 -7.78
CA GLU A 387 27.76 -37.53 -8.83
C GLU A 387 26.52 -38.28 -8.30
N ALA A 388 26.67 -39.27 -7.42
CA ALA A 388 25.54 -39.98 -6.81
C ALA A 388 24.67 -39.06 -5.94
N ASP A 389 25.28 -38.23 -5.08
CA ASP A 389 24.56 -37.24 -4.26
C ASP A 389 23.90 -36.17 -5.15
N GLY A 390 24.57 -35.75 -6.23
CA GLY A 390 24.01 -34.83 -7.23
C GLY A 390 22.83 -35.41 -8.02
N ILE A 391 22.83 -36.71 -8.29
CA ILE A 391 21.73 -37.42 -8.96
C ILE A 391 20.57 -37.68 -8.00
N GLN A 392 20.83 -38.02 -6.73
CA GLN A 392 19.76 -38.10 -5.71
C GLN A 392 19.11 -36.75 -5.47
N ALA A 393 19.87 -35.66 -5.28
CA ALA A 393 19.31 -34.34 -5.09
C ALA A 393 18.48 -33.85 -6.30
N ARG A 394 18.92 -34.14 -7.53
CA ARG A 394 18.14 -33.87 -8.75
C ARG A 394 16.92 -34.77 -8.87
N GLY A 395 17.03 -36.04 -8.52
CA GLY A 395 15.92 -37.01 -8.54
C GLY A 395 14.84 -36.70 -7.51
N GLU A 396 15.22 -36.27 -6.30
CA GLU A 396 14.28 -35.80 -5.27
C GLU A 396 13.63 -34.47 -5.67
N ALA A 397 14.39 -33.53 -6.25
CA ALA A 397 13.83 -32.28 -6.77
C ALA A 397 12.86 -32.51 -7.94
N GLN A 398 13.19 -33.42 -8.87
CA GLN A 398 12.31 -33.79 -9.97
C GLN A 398 11.09 -34.59 -9.49
N ALA A 399 11.25 -35.55 -8.58
CA ALA A 399 10.12 -36.27 -7.99
C ALA A 399 9.23 -35.37 -7.11
N ALA A 400 9.78 -34.33 -6.49
CA ALA A 400 8.99 -33.31 -5.79
C ALA A 400 8.22 -32.41 -6.78
N ALA A 401 8.87 -31.95 -7.86
CA ALA A 401 8.22 -31.19 -8.92
C ALA A 401 7.14 -32.01 -9.65
N GLU A 402 7.37 -33.31 -9.86
CA GLU A 402 6.46 -34.22 -10.55
C GLU A 402 5.33 -34.72 -9.63
N ARG A 403 5.56 -34.87 -8.31
CA ARG A 403 4.45 -34.98 -7.34
C ARG A 403 3.63 -33.71 -7.26
N ALA A 404 4.25 -32.52 -7.23
CA ALA A 404 3.52 -31.26 -7.22
C ALA A 404 2.71 -31.05 -8.51
N GLN A 405 3.27 -31.40 -9.68
CA GLN A 405 2.52 -31.42 -10.94
C GLN A 405 1.49 -32.54 -10.99
N GLY A 406 1.75 -33.70 -10.38
CA GLY A 406 0.82 -34.83 -10.29
C GLY A 406 -0.38 -34.52 -9.40
N GLU A 407 -0.16 -33.89 -8.25
CA GLU A 407 -1.20 -33.38 -7.35
C GLU A 407 -1.94 -32.21 -7.99
N ALA A 408 -1.26 -31.28 -8.67
CA ALA A 408 -1.91 -30.21 -9.42
C ALA A 408 -2.75 -30.73 -10.61
N ARG A 409 -2.27 -31.73 -11.35
CA ARG A 409 -3.01 -32.40 -12.43
C ARG A 409 -4.14 -33.28 -11.88
N ALA A 410 -3.95 -33.98 -10.77
CA ALA A 410 -5.01 -34.74 -10.12
C ALA A 410 -6.09 -33.81 -9.54
N ALA A 411 -5.71 -32.66 -8.97
CA ALA A 411 -6.63 -31.62 -8.54
C ALA A 411 -7.34 -30.96 -9.73
N ALA A 412 -6.64 -30.71 -10.84
CA ALA A 412 -7.22 -30.18 -12.07
C ALA A 412 -8.19 -31.18 -12.73
N ILE A 413 -7.82 -32.45 -12.87
CA ILE A 413 -8.67 -33.52 -13.42
C ILE A 413 -9.85 -33.81 -12.49
N LYS A 414 -9.69 -33.67 -11.17
CA LYS A 414 -10.80 -33.79 -10.20
C LYS A 414 -11.74 -32.59 -10.28
N ALA A 415 -11.21 -31.37 -10.39
CA ALA A 415 -12.01 -30.17 -10.63
C ALA A 415 -12.70 -30.19 -12.01
N GLU A 416 -12.06 -30.73 -13.05
CA GLU A 416 -12.68 -31.02 -14.34
C GLU A 416 -13.77 -32.09 -14.19
N SER A 417 -13.53 -33.18 -13.48
CA SER A 417 -14.52 -34.25 -13.24
C SER A 417 -15.75 -33.74 -12.47
N ASP A 418 -15.53 -32.88 -11.46
CA ASP A 418 -16.60 -32.23 -10.69
C ASP A 418 -17.34 -31.18 -11.56
N ALA A 419 -16.65 -30.51 -12.50
CA ALA A 419 -17.28 -29.62 -13.49
C ALA A 419 -18.06 -30.38 -14.59
N TYR A 420 -17.53 -31.50 -15.11
CA TYR A 420 -18.16 -32.32 -16.16
C TYR A 420 -19.38 -33.11 -15.67
N GLN A 421 -19.56 -33.25 -14.36
CA GLN A 421 -20.79 -33.73 -13.73
C GLN A 421 -21.88 -32.66 -13.58
N ALA A 422 -21.54 -31.36 -13.70
CA ALA A 422 -22.48 -30.25 -13.56
C ALA A 422 -23.13 -29.77 -14.88
N PHE A 423 -22.75 -30.35 -16.03
CA PHE A 423 -23.31 -30.00 -17.35
C PHE A 423 -24.22 -31.10 -17.92
N PRO A 424 -25.45 -30.77 -18.38
CA PRO A 424 -26.38 -31.74 -18.97
C PRO A 424 -25.91 -32.29 -20.34
N GLU A 425 -26.35 -33.50 -20.70
CA GLU A 425 -25.74 -34.35 -21.74
C GLU A 425 -25.68 -33.79 -23.17
N SER A 426 -26.44 -32.76 -23.51
CA SER A 426 -26.55 -32.24 -24.88
C SER A 426 -25.36 -31.39 -25.35
N ALA A 427 -24.41 -31.02 -24.48
CA ALA A 427 -23.24 -30.21 -24.85
C ALA A 427 -21.98 -31.04 -25.21
N ARG A 428 -21.92 -32.34 -24.86
CA ARG A 428 -20.69 -33.16 -24.99
C ARG A 428 -20.29 -33.46 -26.44
N LEU A 429 -21.24 -33.46 -27.37
CA LEU A 429 -20.98 -33.72 -28.80
C LEU A 429 -20.35 -32.53 -29.55
N GLN A 430 -20.48 -31.30 -29.03
CA GLN A 430 -19.93 -30.11 -29.68
C GLN A 430 -18.41 -29.99 -29.45
N MET A 431 -17.95 -30.15 -28.21
CA MET A 431 -16.52 -29.99 -27.86
C MET A 431 -15.62 -31.10 -28.43
N VAL A 432 -16.13 -32.32 -28.59
CA VAL A 432 -15.38 -33.42 -29.23
C VAL A 432 -15.12 -33.13 -30.72
N LEU A 433 -16.04 -32.44 -31.39
CA LEU A 433 -15.89 -32.08 -32.81
C LEU A 433 -14.90 -30.91 -33.02
N GLU A 434 -14.79 -29.98 -32.07
CA GLU A 434 -13.81 -28.88 -32.11
C GLU A 434 -12.39 -29.29 -31.66
N ALA A 435 -12.25 -30.32 -30.82
CA ALA A 435 -10.95 -30.76 -30.31
C ALA A 435 -10.14 -31.62 -31.29
N LEU A 436 -10.79 -32.32 -32.23
CA LEU A 436 -10.17 -33.28 -33.14
C LEU A 436 -8.98 -32.73 -33.97
N PRO A 437 -9.01 -31.50 -34.54
CA PRO A 437 -7.91 -30.98 -35.35
C PRO A 437 -6.59 -30.80 -34.58
N LYS A 438 -6.65 -30.51 -33.27
CA LYS A 438 -5.48 -30.15 -32.46
C LYS A 438 -4.63 -31.34 -32.01
N VAL A 439 -5.19 -32.56 -32.07
CA VAL A 439 -4.45 -33.80 -31.79
C VAL A 439 -3.79 -34.35 -33.07
N ALA A 440 -4.32 -34.01 -34.25
CA ALA A 440 -3.84 -34.53 -35.54
C ALA A 440 -2.61 -33.78 -36.10
N GLN A 441 -2.43 -32.48 -35.81
CA GLN A 441 -1.30 -31.69 -36.32
C GLN A 441 0.09 -32.29 -36.05
N PRO A 442 0.46 -32.66 -34.80
CA PRO A 442 1.81 -33.20 -34.54
C PRO A 442 2.07 -34.56 -35.21
N TYR A 443 1.03 -35.28 -35.63
CA TYR A 443 1.18 -36.51 -36.43
C TYR A 443 1.39 -36.24 -37.92
N ALA A 444 0.97 -35.08 -38.44
CA ALA A 444 1.27 -34.65 -39.81
C ALA A 444 2.70 -34.10 -39.91
N ASP A 445 3.11 -33.25 -38.97
CA ASP A 445 4.47 -32.68 -38.95
C ASP A 445 5.56 -33.75 -38.78
N ALA A 446 5.30 -34.78 -37.97
CA ALA A 446 6.22 -35.91 -37.76
C ALA A 446 6.38 -36.83 -38.99
N LEU A 447 5.48 -36.76 -39.98
CA LEU A 447 5.59 -37.52 -41.24
C LEU A 447 6.12 -36.68 -42.41
N GLY A 448 6.09 -35.35 -42.31
CA GLY A 448 6.66 -34.43 -43.31
C GLY A 448 8.16 -34.13 -43.15
N ALA A 449 8.79 -34.58 -42.05
CA ALA A 449 10.17 -34.22 -41.69
C ALA A 449 11.26 -35.22 -42.14
N ILE A 450 10.94 -36.19 -43.02
CA ILE A 450 11.89 -37.21 -43.50
C ILE A 450 11.90 -37.28 -45.02
N ASP A 451 12.48 -36.27 -45.66
CA ASP A 451 12.86 -36.29 -47.08
C ASP A 451 14.40 -36.42 -47.21
N GLY A 452 14.87 -37.59 -47.64
CA GLY A 452 16.25 -37.81 -48.07
C GLY A 452 17.15 -38.65 -47.15
N ILE A 453 17.29 -39.94 -47.47
CA ILE A 453 18.44 -40.75 -47.04
C ILE A 453 19.61 -40.46 -47.99
N THR A 454 20.77 -40.07 -47.44
CA THR A 454 22.05 -40.08 -48.16
C THR A 454 23.02 -40.99 -47.43
N ILE A 455 23.34 -42.14 -48.04
CA ILE A 455 24.42 -43.03 -47.59
C ILE A 455 25.61 -42.79 -48.52
N ILE A 456 26.72 -42.35 -47.95
CA ILE A 456 28.05 -42.47 -48.56
C ILE A 456 28.94 -43.12 -47.51
N ASP A 457 29.18 -44.42 -47.65
CA ASP A 457 30.55 -44.90 -47.55
C ASP A 457 30.75 -46.16 -48.40
N LYS A 458 32.01 -46.41 -48.72
CA LYS A 458 32.49 -47.50 -49.55
C LYS A 458 32.69 -48.76 -48.69
N ASP A 459 32.55 -49.92 -49.32
CA ASP A 459 32.86 -51.25 -48.76
C ASP A 459 31.88 -51.84 -47.72
N GLY A 460 30.78 -52.37 -48.24
CA GLY A 460 30.63 -53.84 -48.20
C GLY A 460 29.88 -54.46 -47.02
N ALA A 461 28.56 -54.50 -47.14
CA ALA A 461 27.63 -55.29 -46.34
C ALA A 461 28.06 -56.74 -46.03
N SER A 462 27.92 -57.17 -44.76
CA SER A 462 27.54 -58.55 -44.36
C SER A 462 27.31 -58.73 -42.84
N ARG A 463 26.15 -58.27 -42.32
CA ARG A 463 25.36 -58.84 -41.18
C ARG A 463 24.31 -57.85 -40.67
N LEU A 464 23.17 -57.77 -41.36
CA LEU A 464 21.98 -57.00 -40.93
C LEU A 464 20.66 -57.81 -40.82
N PRO A 465 20.42 -58.92 -41.54
CA PRO A 465 19.16 -59.67 -41.43
C PRO A 465 18.91 -60.42 -40.10
N GLY A 466 19.82 -60.35 -39.13
CA GLY A 466 19.79 -61.18 -37.91
C GLY A 466 19.61 -60.45 -36.58
N GLN A 467 19.62 -59.13 -36.54
CA GLN A 467 19.50 -58.35 -35.28
C GLN A 467 18.16 -57.61 -35.13
N VAL A 468 17.40 -57.44 -36.22
CA VAL A 468 16.08 -56.80 -36.17
C VAL A 468 15.03 -57.69 -35.48
N SER A 469 15.15 -59.03 -35.57
CA SER A 469 14.23 -59.96 -34.90
C SER A 469 14.48 -60.09 -33.40
N THR A 470 15.73 -59.97 -32.94
CA THR A 470 16.08 -60.04 -31.51
C THR A 470 15.61 -58.79 -30.77
N GLY A 471 15.88 -57.59 -31.32
CA GLY A 471 15.49 -56.33 -30.68
C GLY A 471 13.97 -56.18 -30.47
N VAL A 472 13.14 -56.77 -31.34
CA VAL A 472 11.68 -56.76 -31.19
C VAL A 472 11.21 -57.67 -30.05
N GLN A 473 11.88 -58.81 -29.80
CA GLN A 473 11.55 -59.68 -28.67
C GLN A 473 12.06 -59.13 -27.33
N GLU A 474 13.17 -58.40 -27.36
CA GLU A 474 13.72 -57.68 -26.21
C GLU A 474 12.86 -56.46 -25.85
N LEU A 475 12.30 -55.74 -26.85
CA LEU A 475 11.30 -54.70 -26.62
C LEU A 475 10.02 -55.26 -26.00
N ALA A 476 9.50 -56.39 -26.52
CA ALA A 476 8.26 -56.98 -26.02
C ALA A 476 8.37 -57.49 -24.58
N THR A 477 9.53 -58.04 -24.20
CA THR A 477 9.78 -58.49 -22.81
C THR A 477 10.03 -57.32 -21.86
N LEU A 478 10.72 -56.26 -22.28
CA LEU A 478 10.84 -55.02 -21.51
C LEU A 478 9.48 -54.33 -21.30
N LEU A 479 8.65 -54.22 -22.34
CA LEU A 479 7.33 -53.60 -22.24
C LEU A 479 6.41 -54.38 -21.28
N LYS A 480 6.45 -55.72 -21.33
CA LYS A 480 5.73 -56.60 -20.40
C LYS A 480 6.27 -56.49 -18.97
N ALA A 481 7.59 -56.38 -18.78
CA ALA A 481 8.19 -56.20 -17.45
C ALA A 481 7.87 -54.83 -16.83
N GLN A 482 7.73 -53.80 -17.66
CA GLN A 482 7.52 -52.41 -17.22
C GLN A 482 6.04 -52.00 -17.12
N THR A 483 5.13 -52.73 -17.78
CA THR A 483 3.67 -52.44 -17.76
C THR A 483 2.80 -53.59 -17.23
N GLY A 484 3.35 -54.80 -17.07
CA GLY A 484 2.66 -55.97 -16.49
C GLY A 484 1.58 -56.60 -17.37
N ILE A 485 1.33 -56.10 -18.58
CA ILE A 485 0.20 -56.48 -19.43
C ILE A 485 0.69 -57.31 -20.63
N ASP A 486 0.09 -58.48 -20.82
CA ASP A 486 0.40 -59.39 -21.92
C ASP A 486 -0.53 -59.12 -23.12
N VAL A 487 -0.02 -58.40 -24.11
CA VAL A 487 -0.84 -57.83 -25.20
C VAL A 487 -1.47 -58.91 -26.09
N LEU A 488 -0.88 -60.12 -26.14
CA LEU A 488 -1.46 -61.26 -26.86
C LEU A 488 -2.71 -61.85 -26.19
N ASP A 489 -2.85 -61.72 -24.88
CA ASP A 489 -4.04 -62.22 -24.14
C ASP A 489 -5.18 -61.19 -24.21
N LEU A 490 -4.84 -59.88 -24.21
CA LEU A 490 -5.80 -58.78 -24.36
C LEU A 490 -6.52 -58.79 -25.73
N ILE A 491 -5.85 -59.28 -26.78
CA ILE A 491 -6.44 -59.41 -28.13
C ILE A 491 -7.36 -60.63 -28.26
N GLY A 492 -7.26 -61.62 -27.38
CA GLY A 492 -8.18 -62.76 -27.31
C GLY A 492 -9.46 -62.49 -26.49
N GLY A 493 -9.45 -61.48 -25.62
CA GLY A 493 -10.49 -61.25 -24.60
C GLY A 493 -11.64 -60.31 -24.98
N LEU A 494 -11.63 -59.66 -26.15
CA LEU A 494 -12.66 -58.68 -26.55
C LEU A 494 -13.95 -59.35 -27.10
N GLY A 495 -14.53 -60.21 -26.26
CA GLY A 495 -15.63 -61.12 -26.58
C GLY A 495 -16.79 -61.12 -25.57
N GLY A 496 -17.10 -59.98 -24.94
CA GLY A 496 -18.42 -59.70 -24.34
C GLY A 496 -18.56 -59.81 -22.81
N GLY A 497 -19.56 -59.08 -22.28
CA GLY A 497 -20.24 -59.39 -21.02
C GLY A 497 -19.82 -58.60 -19.76
N SER A 498 -20.62 -57.61 -19.38
CA SER A 498 -20.55 -56.90 -18.08
C SER A 498 -21.04 -57.74 -16.90
N THR A 499 -20.44 -57.61 -15.69
CA THR A 499 -21.12 -57.32 -14.39
C THR A 499 -20.17 -57.32 -13.16
N SER A 500 -20.62 -56.67 -12.07
CA SER A 500 -20.01 -56.50 -10.72
C SER A 500 -20.50 -57.61 -9.73
N PRO A 501 -20.27 -57.60 -8.38
CA PRO A 501 -19.16 -57.12 -7.51
C PRO A 501 -18.80 -58.04 -6.27
N ALA A 502 -17.68 -57.74 -5.56
CA ALA A 502 -17.42 -57.88 -4.09
C ALA A 502 -17.60 -59.28 -3.37
N PRO A 503 -17.37 -59.45 -2.03
CA PRO A 503 -16.70 -58.63 -0.99
C PRO A 503 -15.50 -59.33 -0.28
N ALA A 504 -14.67 -58.65 0.54
CA ALA A 504 -14.69 -58.60 2.03
C ALA A 504 -13.29 -58.11 2.54
N THR A 505 -12.96 -57.69 3.80
CA THR A 505 -13.67 -57.52 5.10
C THR A 505 -12.99 -56.45 6.01
N VAL A 506 -13.49 -56.28 7.24
CA VAL A 506 -13.03 -55.41 8.38
C VAL A 506 -12.11 -56.15 9.40
N PRO A 507 -11.54 -55.56 10.51
CA PRO A 507 -11.65 -54.18 11.07
C PRO A 507 -10.34 -53.48 11.60
N ALA A 508 -10.53 -52.23 12.06
CA ALA A 508 -9.83 -51.36 13.05
C ALA A 508 -8.83 -51.97 14.09
N ALA A 509 -7.92 -51.23 14.77
CA ALA A 509 -8.18 -50.02 15.58
C ALA A 509 -6.93 -49.38 16.29
N THR A 510 -7.08 -48.10 16.70
CA THR A 510 -6.58 -47.45 17.94
C THR A 510 -5.06 -47.19 18.21
N ALA A 511 -4.67 -45.90 18.24
CA ALA A 511 -4.08 -45.14 19.38
C ALA A 511 -3.49 -43.79 18.87
N ALA A 512 -4.05 -42.59 19.09
CA ALA A 512 -4.30 -41.81 20.32
C ALA A 512 -3.13 -40.91 20.79
N ARG A 513 -3.46 -39.63 21.11
CA ARG A 513 -2.65 -38.58 21.83
C ARG A 513 -1.65 -37.80 20.93
N SER A 514 -1.52 -36.45 20.96
CA SER A 514 -2.22 -35.38 21.73
C SER A 514 -2.08 -33.97 21.09
N ARG A 515 -3.18 -33.19 21.14
CA ARG A 515 -3.34 -31.70 21.29
C ARG A 515 -2.35 -30.76 20.56
N ARG A 516 -2.80 -29.91 19.62
CA ARG A 516 -3.62 -28.67 19.75
C ARG A 516 -2.96 -27.50 20.52
N SER A 517 -2.66 -26.42 19.79
CA SER A 517 -3.15 -25.05 20.03
C SER A 517 -2.84 -24.16 18.80
N THR A 518 -3.84 -23.83 17.97
CA THR A 518 -4.39 -22.46 17.74
C THR A 518 -3.42 -21.46 17.09
N THR A 519 -3.60 -20.97 15.83
CA THR A 519 -4.70 -20.19 15.19
C THR A 519 -4.44 -18.67 15.20
N SER A 520 -4.69 -18.00 14.06
CA SER A 520 -4.61 -16.52 13.83
C SER A 520 -3.18 -15.98 13.63
N ALA A 521 -2.83 -15.08 12.69
CA ALA A 521 -3.49 -14.40 11.55
C ALA A 521 -2.44 -14.21 10.43
N LYS A 522 -2.71 -14.40 9.12
CA LYS A 522 -3.28 -13.47 8.12
C LYS A 522 -2.54 -12.12 7.92
N SER A 523 -1.89 -11.97 6.74
CA SER A 523 -1.54 -10.72 5.99
C SER A 523 -0.69 -9.63 6.69
N ALA A 524 0.23 -8.91 6.03
CA ALA A 524 0.71 -8.93 4.64
C ALA A 524 2.05 -8.15 4.52
N ASP A 525 2.79 -8.44 3.44
CA ASP A 525 3.72 -7.62 2.64
C ASP A 525 4.65 -6.51 3.18
N ALA A 526 5.81 -6.48 2.51
CA ALA A 526 6.68 -5.33 2.15
C ALA A 526 7.63 -4.69 3.20
N ASP A 527 8.92 -5.03 3.03
CA ASP A 527 10.03 -4.14 2.63
C ASP A 527 10.45 -2.92 3.51
N GLY A 528 11.74 -2.51 3.42
CA GLY A 528 12.16 -1.15 3.84
C GLY A 528 13.01 -0.97 5.11
N THR A 529 14.03 -1.83 5.32
CA THR A 529 15.40 -1.46 5.75
C THR A 529 15.67 -0.11 6.47
N ILE A 530 16.01 -0.21 7.77
CA ILE A 530 17.01 0.59 8.57
C ILE A 530 16.74 2.08 8.92
N GLY A 531 16.64 2.31 10.24
CA GLY A 531 17.28 3.41 10.96
C GLY A 531 16.54 4.75 11.03
N ASP A 532 16.60 5.52 12.12
CA ASP A 532 17.16 5.29 13.47
C ASP A 532 16.53 6.29 14.47
N THR A 533 16.73 6.09 15.78
CA THR A 533 16.67 7.04 16.93
C THR A 533 15.91 8.41 16.83
N THR A 534 15.19 8.93 17.84
CA THR A 534 15.08 8.66 19.29
C THR A 534 13.90 9.45 19.90
N ASP A 535 13.47 9.03 21.10
CA ASP A 535 12.82 9.83 22.16
C ASP A 535 11.46 10.52 21.89
N GLY A 536 10.57 10.64 22.89
CA GLY A 536 10.68 10.13 24.25
C GLY A 536 9.87 10.98 25.25
N ALA A 537 8.97 10.31 26.00
CA ALA A 537 8.14 10.86 27.08
C ALA A 537 7.13 11.98 26.69
N SER A 538 5.95 12.09 27.31
CA SER A 538 5.40 11.42 28.50
C SER A 538 3.93 11.03 28.30
#